data_AF-A0A3A8WAZ5-F1
#
_entry.id   AF-A0A3A8WAZ5-F1
#
_cell.length_a   1.000
_cell.length_b   1.000
_cell.length_c   1.000
_cell.angle_alpha   90.00
_cell.angle_beta   90.00
_cell.angle_gamma   90.00
#
_symmetry.space_group_name_H-M   'P 1'
#
loop_
_entity.id
_entity.type
_entity.pdbx_description
1 polymer ?
#
loop_
_entity_poly.entity_id
_entity_poly.type
_entity_poly.pdbx_seq_one_letter_code
_entity_poly.pdbx_strand_id
1 'polypeptide(L)'
;MWYDCLSGTDFLKRLYNKIPELKSVIIEKFLVTYYGWTVLMVLDMPRWVDVIPKKWKLQGYNSVQIAIEFSAVTNLAFSAGKGKRNDIDMAAMDGNMVKVVMNGGMNGEFIAEAGVIQKITGYINDLSEE
;
A
#
# COMPACT_ATOMS: atom_id res chain seq x y z
N MET A 1 0.41 13.46 4.52
CA MET A 1 -0.37 12.30 4.00
C MET A 1 0.53 11.09 3.96
N TRP A 2 -0.01 9.86 3.98
CA TRP A 2 0.79 8.62 4.00
C TRP A 2 1.78 8.52 2.82
N TYR A 3 1.44 9.08 1.67
CA TYR A 3 2.30 9.04 0.49
C TYR A 3 3.42 10.10 0.55
N ASP A 4 3.35 11.10 1.43
CA ASP A 4 4.41 12.12 1.51
C ASP A 4 5.70 11.58 2.13
N CYS A 5 5.61 10.50 2.91
CA CYS A 5 6.78 9.81 3.46
C CYS A 5 7.32 8.70 2.56
N LEU A 6 6.84 8.59 1.32
CA LEU A 6 7.25 7.59 0.34
C LEU A 6 7.82 8.24 -0.92
N SER A 7 8.73 7.53 -1.57
CA SER A 7 9.19 7.85 -2.92
C SER A 7 8.39 7.07 -3.98
N GLY A 8 8.50 7.49 -5.25
CA GLY A 8 7.78 6.84 -6.37
C GLY A 8 6.30 7.22 -6.48
N THR A 9 5.87 8.29 -5.81
CA THR A 9 4.45 8.68 -5.71
C THR A 9 3.89 9.41 -6.93
N ASP A 10 4.73 9.74 -7.93
CA ASP A 10 4.31 10.46 -9.12
C ASP A 10 3.21 9.73 -9.90
N PHE A 11 3.22 8.39 -9.88
CA PHE A 11 2.17 7.61 -10.52
C PHE A 11 0.82 7.78 -9.82
N LEU A 12 0.78 7.85 -8.48
CA LEU A 12 -0.46 8.10 -7.75
C LEU A 12 -1.05 9.46 -8.11
N LYS A 13 -0.21 10.50 -8.16
CA LYS A 13 -0.62 11.87 -8.51
C LYS A 13 -1.17 11.98 -9.93
N ARG A 14 -0.77 11.08 -10.84
CA ARG A 14 -1.31 11.00 -12.21
C ARG A 14 -2.65 10.26 -12.29
N LEU A 15 -2.94 9.37 -11.34
CA LEU A 15 -4.13 8.52 -11.35
C LEU A 15 -5.27 9.09 -10.50
N TYR A 16 -4.96 9.84 -9.46
CA TYR A 16 -5.93 10.37 -8.51
C TYR A 16 -5.87 11.89 -8.44
N ASN A 17 -7.03 12.53 -8.56
CA ASN A 17 -7.21 13.95 -8.25
C ASN A 17 -7.05 14.18 -6.74
N LYS A 18 -7.51 13.21 -5.93
CA LYS A 18 -7.26 13.12 -4.50
C LYS A 18 -6.89 11.69 -4.14
N ILE A 19 -5.62 11.48 -3.78
CA ILE A 19 -5.11 10.16 -3.36
C ILE A 19 -5.89 9.73 -2.10
N PRO A 20 -6.53 8.54 -2.11
CA PRO A 20 -7.32 8.08 -0.99
C PRO A 20 -6.44 7.74 0.22
N GLU A 21 -7.00 7.85 1.42
CA GLU A 21 -6.41 7.28 2.62
C GLU A 21 -6.44 5.76 2.54
N LEU A 22 -5.47 5.07 3.16
CA LEU A 22 -5.42 3.60 3.17
C LEU A 22 -6.35 3.04 4.25
N LYS A 23 -7.64 3.37 4.16
CA LYS A 23 -8.69 2.85 5.04
C LYS A 23 -9.46 1.73 4.35
N SER A 24 -9.76 0.67 5.10
CA SER A 24 -10.50 -0.50 4.61
C SER A 24 -9.87 -1.18 3.37
N VAL A 25 -8.53 -1.15 3.26
CA VAL A 25 -7.76 -1.78 2.17
C VAL A 25 -7.57 -3.27 2.39
N ILE A 26 -7.29 -4.03 1.34
CA ILE A 26 -6.91 -5.45 1.46
C ILE A 26 -5.39 -5.56 1.28
N ILE A 27 -4.73 -6.28 2.18
CA ILE A 27 -3.31 -6.61 2.06
C ILE A 27 -3.20 -7.95 1.32
N GLU A 28 -3.03 -7.88 0.00
CA GLU A 28 -2.91 -9.05 -0.89
C GLU A 28 -1.61 -9.81 -0.68
N LYS A 29 -0.54 -9.11 -0.30
CA LYS A 29 0.75 -9.72 0.00
C LYS A 29 1.47 -8.95 1.09
N PHE A 30 2.00 -9.70 2.05
CA PHE A 30 2.92 -9.21 3.06
C PHE A 30 4.12 -10.15 3.12
N LEU A 31 5.26 -9.68 2.64
CA LEU A 31 6.49 -10.46 2.53
C LEU A 31 7.59 -9.80 3.35
N VAL A 32 8.17 -10.57 4.26
CA VAL A 32 9.33 -10.17 5.06
C VAL A 32 10.56 -10.90 4.54
N THR A 33 11.61 -10.16 4.18
CA THR A 33 12.88 -10.74 3.75
C THR A 33 13.96 -10.42 4.77
N TYR A 34 14.58 -11.48 5.31
CA TYR A 34 15.59 -11.35 6.36
C TYR A 34 16.91 -10.76 5.85
N TYR A 35 17.31 -11.13 4.62
CA TYR A 35 18.49 -10.54 3.99
C TYR A 35 18.13 -9.16 3.43
N GLY A 36 18.53 -8.10 4.14
CA GLY A 36 18.23 -6.71 3.78
C GLY A 36 17.14 -6.05 4.62
N TRP A 37 16.51 -6.79 5.55
CA TRP A 37 15.49 -6.27 6.46
C TRP A 37 14.41 -5.51 5.70
N THR A 38 13.73 -6.19 4.77
CA THR A 38 12.72 -5.56 3.92
C THR A 38 11.32 -6.08 4.19
N VAL A 39 10.34 -5.20 4.01
CA VAL A 39 8.91 -5.54 4.01
C VAL A 39 8.33 -5.10 2.68
N LEU A 40 7.76 -6.03 1.93
CA LEU A 40 6.97 -5.74 0.73
C LEU A 40 5.49 -5.91 1.06
N MET A 41 4.72 -4.86 0.84
CA MET A 41 3.27 -4.86 0.93
C MET A 41 2.66 -4.67 -0.46
N VAL A 42 1.70 -5.53 -0.83
CA VAL A 42 0.83 -5.31 -1.98
C VAL A 42 -0.57 -5.04 -1.46
N LEU A 43 -1.12 -3.88 -1.82
CA LEU A 43 -2.38 -3.36 -1.31
C LEU A 43 -3.37 -3.15 -2.44
N ASP A 44 -4.59 -3.64 -2.26
CA ASP A 44 -5.74 -3.19 -3.05
C ASP A 44 -6.14 -1.80 -2.58
N MET A 45 -6.16 -0.84 -3.50
CA MET A 45 -6.53 0.53 -3.16
C MET A 45 -8.02 0.63 -2.82
N PRO A 46 -8.41 1.56 -1.92
CA PRO A 46 -9.79 1.64 -1.42
C PRO A 46 -10.85 1.97 -2.49
N ARG A 47 -10.42 2.56 -3.60
CA ARG A 47 -11.31 2.95 -4.70
C ARG A 47 -10.57 2.95 -6.02
N TRP A 48 -11.35 2.91 -7.09
CA TRP A 48 -10.84 3.06 -8.45
C TRP A 48 -10.28 4.47 -8.73
N VAL A 49 -9.45 4.56 -9.77
CA VAL A 49 -8.71 5.77 -10.16
C VAL A 49 -9.62 6.83 -10.80
N ASP A 50 -9.26 8.11 -10.65
CA ASP A 50 -9.98 9.24 -11.25
C ASP A 50 -9.61 9.41 -12.73
N VAL A 51 -8.32 9.20 -13.04
CA VAL A 51 -7.75 9.33 -14.39
C VAL A 51 -7.32 7.94 -14.86
N ILE A 52 -8.16 7.29 -15.66
CA ILE A 52 -7.93 5.92 -16.12
C ILE A 52 -6.94 5.93 -17.31
N PRO A 53 -5.79 5.23 -17.21
CA PRO A 53 -4.88 5.06 -18.34
C PRO A 53 -5.58 4.39 -19.52
N LYS A 54 -5.29 4.84 -20.76
CA LYS A 54 -5.91 4.28 -21.99
C LYS A 54 -5.80 2.75 -22.06
N LYS A 55 -4.64 2.21 -21.69
CA LYS A 55 -4.40 0.75 -21.65
C LYS A 55 -5.37 0.05 -20.70
N TRP A 56 -5.56 0.56 -19.48
CA TRP A 56 -6.46 -0.04 -18.48
C TRP A 56 -7.91 0.02 -18.91
N LYS A 57 -8.32 1.13 -19.55
CA LYS A 57 -9.66 1.27 -20.14
C LYS A 57 -9.92 0.21 -21.22
N LEU A 58 -8.95 -0.01 -22.12
CA LEU A 58 -9.06 -1.03 -23.17
C LEU A 58 -9.09 -2.46 -22.63
N GLN A 59 -8.44 -2.69 -21.49
CA GLN A 59 -8.41 -4.01 -20.82
C GLN A 59 -9.59 -4.23 -19.87
N GLY A 60 -10.51 -3.26 -19.72
CA GLY A 60 -11.67 -3.39 -18.84
C GLY A 60 -11.33 -3.42 -17.34
N TYR A 61 -10.15 -2.93 -16.94
CA TYR A 61 -9.75 -2.93 -15.53
C TYR A 61 -10.66 -2.03 -14.70
N ASN A 62 -10.95 -2.47 -13.47
CA ASN A 62 -11.88 -1.81 -12.54
C ASN A 62 -11.29 -1.65 -11.13
N SER A 63 -10.11 -2.22 -10.85
CA SER A 63 -9.46 -2.20 -9.53
C SER A 63 -7.96 -2.00 -9.66
N VAL A 64 -7.34 -1.36 -8.66
CA VAL A 64 -5.91 -0.98 -8.69
C VAL A 64 -5.18 -1.42 -7.44
N GLN A 65 -4.00 -1.99 -7.65
CA GLN A 65 -3.06 -2.40 -6.62
C GLN A 65 -1.82 -1.53 -6.61
N ILE A 66 -1.26 -1.32 -5.42
CA ILE A 66 0.08 -0.75 -5.25
C ILE A 66 0.99 -1.73 -4.53
N ALA A 67 2.24 -1.79 -4.96
CA ALA A 67 3.31 -2.50 -4.27
C ALA A 67 4.24 -1.49 -3.63
N ILE A 68 4.38 -1.54 -2.30
CA ILE A 68 5.25 -0.68 -1.52
C ILE A 68 6.32 -1.55 -0.87
N GLU A 69 7.58 -1.21 -1.12
CA GLU A 69 8.72 -1.86 -0.49
C GLU A 69 9.35 -0.93 0.54
N PHE A 70 9.61 -1.47 1.72
CA PHE A 70 10.27 -0.80 2.83
C PHE A 70 11.63 -1.46 3.08
N SER A 71 12.65 -0.64 3.30
CA SER A 71 14.04 -1.06 3.48
C SER A 71 14.59 -0.65 4.83
N ALA A 72 15.58 -1.39 5.32
CA ALA A 72 16.17 -1.21 6.66
C ALA A 72 15.09 -1.17 7.76
N VAL A 73 14.19 -2.16 7.70
CA VAL A 73 13.06 -2.28 8.61
C VAL A 73 13.54 -2.68 10.00
N THR A 74 13.08 -1.95 11.01
CA THR A 74 13.32 -2.22 12.43
C THR A 74 12.00 -2.27 13.18
N ASN A 75 12.03 -2.86 14.38
CA ASN A 75 10.86 -2.98 15.27
C ASN A 75 9.63 -3.60 14.59
N LEU A 76 9.85 -4.55 13.67
CA LEU A 76 8.76 -5.26 13.02
C LEU A 76 8.07 -6.20 14.01
N ALA A 77 6.81 -5.92 14.28
CA ALA A 77 5.90 -6.80 14.99
C ALA A 77 4.59 -6.91 14.20
N PHE A 78 4.09 -8.13 14.00
CA PHE A 78 2.79 -8.33 13.41
C PHE A 78 2.11 -9.59 13.95
N SER A 79 0.78 -9.60 13.87
CA SER A 79 -0.07 -10.71 14.26
C SER A 79 -1.28 -10.79 13.35
N ALA A 80 -1.86 -11.98 13.24
CA ALA A 80 -3.14 -12.15 12.56
C ALA A 80 -4.23 -11.42 13.35
N GLY A 81 -5.05 -10.66 12.64
CA GLY A 81 -6.21 -9.98 13.21
C GLY A 81 -7.52 -10.67 12.82
N LYS A 82 -8.61 -9.89 12.77
CA LYS A 82 -9.96 -10.38 12.42
C LYS A 82 -10.40 -9.73 11.11
N GLY A 83 -10.83 -10.54 10.15
CA GLY A 83 -11.33 -10.07 8.85
C GLY A 83 -10.25 -9.95 7.78
N LYS A 84 -10.62 -9.40 6.62
CA LYS A 84 -9.75 -9.27 5.44
C LYS A 84 -9.19 -7.86 5.21
N ARG A 85 -9.81 -6.85 5.84
CA ARG A 85 -9.55 -5.44 5.56
C ARG A 85 -8.72 -4.81 6.65
N ASN A 86 -7.98 -3.78 6.25
CA ASN A 86 -6.98 -3.11 7.05
C ASN A 86 -7.10 -1.60 6.93
N ASP A 87 -6.91 -0.92 8.04
CA ASP A 87 -6.54 0.48 8.07
C ASP A 87 -5.03 0.57 8.22
N ILE A 88 -4.38 1.31 7.33
CA ILE A 88 -2.93 1.49 7.32
C ILE A 88 -2.64 2.98 7.44
N ASP A 89 -1.86 3.33 8.47
CA ASP A 89 -1.39 4.69 8.69
C ASP A 89 0.14 4.71 8.54
N MET A 90 0.64 5.76 7.87
CA MET A 90 2.07 5.99 7.70
C MET A 90 2.40 7.42 8.07
N ALA A 91 3.47 7.60 8.84
CA ALA A 91 3.93 8.91 9.28
C ALA A 91 5.45 9.02 9.15
N ALA A 92 5.92 10.17 8.69
CA ALA A 92 7.32 10.53 8.78
C ALA A 92 7.71 10.73 10.26
N MET A 93 8.90 10.26 10.60
CA MET A 93 9.54 10.47 11.90
C MET A 93 10.81 11.29 11.72
N ASP A 94 11.40 11.71 12.84
CA ASP A 94 12.72 12.33 12.85
C ASP A 94 13.76 11.42 12.17
N GLY A 95 14.71 12.03 11.45
CA GLY A 95 15.77 11.27 10.76
C GLY A 95 15.34 10.61 9.45
N ASN A 96 14.30 11.10 8.78
CA ASN A 96 13.75 10.57 7.52
C ASN A 96 13.19 9.14 7.60
N MET A 97 12.89 8.65 8.80
CA MET A 97 12.27 7.34 8.98
C MET A 97 10.76 7.39 8.73
N VAL A 98 10.18 6.23 8.43
CA VAL A 98 8.74 6.04 8.24
C VAL A 98 8.23 5.06 9.27
N LYS A 99 7.25 5.49 10.08
CA LYS A 99 6.46 4.58 10.92
C LYS A 99 5.28 4.06 10.11
N VAL A 100 5.08 2.75 10.10
CA VAL A 100 3.91 2.10 9.49
C VAL A 100 3.13 1.39 10.59
N VAL A 101 1.82 1.59 10.61
CA VAL A 101 0.89 0.91 11.52
C VAL A 101 -0.25 0.34 10.71
N MET A 102 -0.59 -0.92 10.97
CA MET A 102 -1.67 -1.66 10.31
C MET A 102 -2.61 -2.20 11.38
N ASN A 103 -3.91 -2.03 11.19
CA ASN A 103 -4.95 -2.56 12.09
C ASN A 103 -6.06 -3.21 11.26
N GLY A 104 -6.57 -4.37 11.70
CA GLY A 104 -7.69 -5.04 11.03
C GLY A 104 -7.44 -6.54 10.81
N GLY A 105 -7.41 -6.97 9.54
CA GLY A 105 -7.12 -8.36 9.16
C GLY A 105 -5.70 -8.81 9.52
N MET A 106 -4.76 -7.87 9.49
CA MET A 106 -3.42 -8.01 10.06
C MET A 106 -3.11 -6.82 10.96
N ASN A 107 -2.71 -7.08 12.20
CA ASN A 107 -2.25 -6.03 13.10
C ASN A 107 -0.74 -6.00 13.06
N GLY A 108 -0.13 -4.84 12.91
CA GLY A 108 1.32 -4.76 12.95
C GLY A 108 1.84 -3.34 12.93
N GLU A 109 3.10 -3.22 13.32
CA GLU A 109 3.86 -1.99 13.24
C GLU A 109 5.31 -2.28 12.88
N PHE A 110 5.93 -1.31 12.21
CA PHE A 110 7.37 -1.29 11.98
C PHE A 110 7.85 0.13 11.68
N ILE A 111 9.17 0.30 11.74
CA ILE A 111 9.87 1.52 11.30
C ILE A 111 10.77 1.15 10.12
N ALA A 112 10.87 2.00 9.13
CA ALA A 112 11.77 1.82 7.99
C ALA A 112 12.56 3.11 7.70
N GLU A 113 13.78 2.99 7.21
CA GLU A 113 14.55 4.16 6.75
C GLU A 113 14.05 4.70 5.41
N ALA A 114 13.45 3.83 4.58
CA ALA A 114 12.92 4.22 3.29
C ALA A 114 11.67 3.39 2.92
N GLY A 115 10.72 4.04 2.24
CA GLY A 115 9.58 3.40 1.60
C GLY A 115 9.45 3.87 0.14
N VAL A 116 9.26 2.92 -0.77
CA VAL A 116 9.19 3.17 -2.21
C VAL A 116 7.97 2.48 -2.80
N ILE A 117 7.17 3.22 -3.56
CA ILE A 117 6.15 2.61 -4.42
C ILE A 117 6.86 1.99 -5.63
N GLN A 118 7.02 0.67 -5.60
CA GLN A 118 7.70 -0.09 -6.65
C GLN A 118 6.83 -0.26 -7.90
N LYS A 119 5.51 -0.39 -7.72
CA LYS A 119 4.60 -0.69 -8.82
C LYS A 119 3.18 -0.24 -8.52
N ILE A 120 2.47 0.17 -9.57
CA ILE A 120 1.01 0.33 -9.58
C ILE A 120 0.45 -0.52 -10.73
N THR A 121 -0.55 -1.35 -10.45
CA THR A 121 -1.13 -2.29 -11.41
C THR A 121 -2.65 -2.18 -11.40
N GLY A 122 -3.27 -1.97 -12.57
CA GLY A 122 -4.70 -2.16 -12.74
C GLY A 122 -5.00 -3.64 -13.03
N TYR A 123 -6.15 -4.12 -12.57
CA TYR A 123 -6.64 -5.47 -12.79
C TYR A 123 -8.17 -5.49 -12.86
N ILE A 124 -8.72 -6.64 -13.26
CA ILE A 124 -10.14 -6.92 -13.15
C ILE A 124 -10.36 -7.61 -11.81
N ASN A 125 -11.14 -7.00 -10.95
CA ASN A 125 -11.67 -7.65 -9.77
C ASN A 125 -13.08 -8.12 -10.09
N ASP A 126 -13.24 -9.44 -10.21
CA ASP A 126 -14.51 -10.12 -10.46
C ASP A 126 -15.26 -10.45 -9.16
N LEU A 127 -14.71 -10.06 -8.00
CA LEU A 127 -15.47 -10.07 -6.75
C LEU A 127 -16.53 -8.96 -6.87
N SER A 128 -17.68 -9.32 -7.43
CA SER A 128 -18.93 -8.58 -7.19
C SER A 128 -19.04 -8.34 -5.70
N GLU A 129 -19.27 -7.09 -5.30
CA GLU A 129 -19.55 -6.72 -3.91
C GLU A 129 -20.72 -7.59 -3.40
N GLU A 130 -20.40 -8.68 -2.69
CA GLU A 130 -21.31 -9.38 -1.78
C GLU A 130 -21.13 -8.83 -0.36
#